data_AF-A0A9D8UU13-F1
#
_entry.id   AF-A0A9D8UU13-F1
#
_cell.length_a   1.000
_cell.length_b   1.000
_cell.length_c   1.000
_cell.angle_alpha   90.00
_cell.angle_beta   90.00
_cell.angle_gamma   90.00
#
_symmetry.space_group_name_H-M   'P 1'
#
loop_
_entity.id
_entity.type
_entity.pdbx_description
1 polymer ?
#
loop_
_entity_poly.entity_id
_entity_poly.type
_entity_poly.pdbx_seq_one_letter_code
_entity_poly.pdbx_strand_id
1 'polypeptide(L)' 'MLQNFRRRYLLGAYVVERTSKGWVYCLSGRDKDKSAWSRPYSSITSVTLVIARQLRREVERRDAPHLFD' A
#
# COMPACT_ATOMS: atom_id res chain seq x y z
N MET A 1 -30.72 16.27 2.06
CA MET A 1 -30.74 14.84 2.47
C MET A 1 -29.29 14.37 2.53
N LEU A 2 -28.77 14.08 3.72
CA LEU A 2 -27.45 13.47 3.86
C LEU A 2 -27.55 12.02 3.39
N GLN A 3 -27.19 11.78 2.13
CA GLN A 3 -26.96 10.42 1.64
C GLN A 3 -25.90 9.78 2.55
N ASN A 4 -26.18 8.57 3.05
CA ASN A 4 -25.22 7.76 3.78
C ASN A 4 -24.02 7.41 2.86
N PHE A 5 -23.08 8.33 2.71
CA PHE A 5 -21.91 8.13 1.85
C PHE A 5 -20.90 7.25 2.58
N ARG A 6 -20.96 5.95 2.32
CA ARG A 6 -19.93 5.00 2.76
C ARG A 6 -18.86 4.87 1.68
N ARG A 7 -17.80 5.68 1.77
CA ARG A 7 -16.64 5.56 0.87
C ARG A 7 -15.71 4.45 1.37
N ARG A 8 -15.30 3.56 0.46
CA ARG A 8 -14.35 2.47 0.75
C ARG A 8 -13.24 2.50 -0.28
N TYR A 9 -12.01 2.61 0.21
CA TYR A 9 -10.81 2.57 -0.62
C TYR A 9 -10.11 1.24 -0.42
N LEU A 10 -10.05 0.44 -1.49
CA LEU A 10 -9.28 -0.78 -1.51
C LEU A 10 -7.86 -0.47 -1.99
N LEU A 11 -6.90 -0.73 -1.12
CA LEU A 11 -5.49 -0.70 -1.49
C LEU A 11 -5.16 -1.97 -2.29
N GLY A 12 -4.23 -1.85 -3.23
CA GLY A 12 -3.69 -3.01 -3.92
C GLY A 12 -3.18 -4.06 -2.93
N ALA A 13 -3.38 -5.33 -3.25
CA ALA A 13 -2.82 -6.42 -2.45
C ALA A 13 -1.29 -6.37 -2.54
N TYR A 14 -0.63 -6.64 -1.42
CA TYR A 14 0.83 -6.71 -1.33
C TYR A 14 1.27 -8.13 -1.00
N VAL A 15 2.42 -8.51 -1.54
CA VAL A 15 3.19 -9.67 -1.10
C VAL A 15 4.39 -9.16 -0.33
N VAL A 16 4.65 -9.77 0.82
CA VAL A 16 5.81 -9.48 1.67
C VAL A 16 6.63 -10.75 1.82
N GLU A 17 7.94 -10.66 1.63
CA GLU A 17 8.85 -11.80 1.70
C GLU A 17 9.99 -11.51 2.67
N ARG A 18 10.34 -12.52 3.49
CA ARG A 18 11.55 -12.52 4.30
C ARG A 18 12.70 -13.13 3.51
N THR A 19 13.73 -12.33 3.26
CA THR A 19 14.97 -12.74 2.59
C THR A 19 16.14 -12.76 3.58
N SER A 20 17.30 -13.28 3.14
CA SER A 20 18.55 -13.20 3.91
C SER A 20 19.02 -11.77 4.15
N LYS A 21 18.62 -10.81 3.31
CA LYS A 21 19.02 -9.39 3.40
C LYS A 21 18.01 -8.51 4.16
N GLY A 22 16.83 -9.05 4.51
CA GLY A 22 15.77 -8.28 5.14
C GLY A 22 14.38 -8.61 4.59
N TRP A 23 13.45 -7.70 4.82
CA TRP A 23 12.07 -7.77 4.33
C TRP A 23 11.92 -7.02 3.02
N VAL A 24 11.26 -7.62 2.04
CA VAL A 24 10.93 -6.96 0.77
C VAL A 24 9.43 -7.04 0.53
N TYR A 25 8.89 -6.14 -0.28
CA TYR A 25 7.49 -6.21 -0.69
C TYR A 25 7.31 -5.84 -2.16
N CYS A 26 6.22 -6.31 -2.75
CA CYS A 26 5.76 -5.92 -4.08
C CYS A 26 4.21 -5.96 -4.13
N LEU A 27 3.61 -5.50 -5.23
CA LEU A 27 2.18 -5.68 -5.48
C LEU A 27 1.90 -7.13 -5.88
N SER A 28 0.82 -7.73 -5.38
CA SER A 28 0.50 -9.15 -5.59
C SER A 28 0.33 -9.57 -7.05
N GLY A 29 0.06 -8.63 -7.97
CA GLY A 29 0.02 -8.92 -9.41
C GLY A 29 1.38 -8.86 -10.12
N ARG A 30 2.47 -8.57 -9.40
CA ARG A 30 3.82 -8.38 -9.94
C ARG A 30 4.88 -9.20 -9.19
N ASP A 31 4.48 -10.16 -8.39
CA ASP A 31 5.37 -11.02 -7.60
C ASP A 31 6.38 -11.79 -8.48
N LYS A 32 5.96 -12.21 -9.67
CA LYS A 32 6.81 -12.88 -10.66
C LYS A 32 7.84 -11.96 -11.33
N ASP A 33 7.63 -10.64 -11.27
CA ASP A 33 8.56 -9.65 -11.82
C ASP A 33 9.57 -9.25 -10.74
N LYS A 34 10.80 -9.77 -10.87
CA LYS A 34 11.90 -9.48 -9.92
C LYS A 34 12.19 -7.98 -9.79
N SER A 35 11.93 -7.18 -10.82
CA SER A 35 12.18 -5.73 -10.80
C SER A 35 11.12 -4.95 -10.00
N ALA A 36 9.94 -5.55 -9.77
CA ALA A 36 8.84 -4.93 -9.03
C ALA A 36 9.02 -5.01 -7.50
N TRP A 37 10.05 -5.71 -7.02
CA TRP A 37 10.34 -5.84 -5.60
C TRP A 37 11.07 -4.63 -5.04
N SER A 38 10.69 -4.25 -3.83
CA SER A 38 11.36 -3.18 -3.10
C SER A 38 12.80 -3.54 -2.75
N ARG A 39 13.59 -2.52 -2.39
CA ARG A 39 14.84 -2.74 -1.66
C ARG A 39 14.55 -3.42 -0.30
N PRO A 40 15.51 -4.18 0.26
CA PRO A 40 15.32 -4.81 1.57
C PRO A 40 15.23 -3.80 2.71
N TYR A 41 14.28 -4.03 3.61
CA TYR A 41 14.11 -3.33 4.88
C TYR A 41 14.63 -4.19 6.03
N SER A 42 15.29 -3.57 6.99
CA SER A 42 15.92 -4.28 8.12
C SER A 42 14.90 -4.92 9.09
N SER A 43 13.70 -4.36 9.21
CA SER A 43 12.69 -4.79 10.19
C SER A 43 11.29 -4.93 9.58
N ILE A 44 10.46 -5.76 10.23
CA ILE A 44 9.05 -5.95 9.85
C ILE A 44 8.26 -4.65 10.03
N THR A 45 8.56 -3.87 11.06
CA THR A 45 7.93 -2.57 11.32
C THR A 45 8.14 -1.62 10.15
N SER A 46 9.36 -1.55 9.61
CA SER A 46 9.68 -0.66 8.48
C SER A 46 8.89 -1.02 7.23
N VAL A 47 8.83 -2.30 6.84
CA VAL A 47 8.05 -2.71 5.64
C VAL A 47 6.55 -2.47 5.83
N THR A 48 6.01 -2.72 7.02
CA THR A 48 4.59 -2.46 7.33
C THR A 48 4.26 -0.98 7.27
N LEU A 49 5.11 -0.10 7.82
CA LEU A 49 4.90 1.35 7.76
C LEU A 49 4.94 1.89 6.33
N VAL A 50 5.75 1.28 5.45
CA VAL A 50 5.77 1.65 4.03
C VAL A 50 4.44 1.30 3.37
N ILE A 51 3.89 0.11 3.62
CA ILE A 51 2.56 -0.29 3.11
C ILE A 51 1.47 0.65 3.64
N ALA A 52 1.50 0.99 4.94
CA ALA A 52 0.57 1.94 5.53
C ALA A 52 0.66 3.33 4.88
N ARG A 53 1.87 3.79 4.51
CA ARG A 53 2.04 5.03 3.76
C ARG A 53 1.45 4.97 2.35
N GLN A 54 1.49 3.82 1.68
CA GLN A 54 0.82 3.65 0.39
C GLN A 54 -0.70 3.70 0.53
N LEU A 55 -1.26 3.09 1.59
CA LEU A 55 -2.67 3.23 1.92
C LEU A 55 -3.08 4.70 2.05
N ARG A 56 -2.34 5.45 2.87
CA ARG A 56 -2.60 6.86 3.11
C ARG A 56 -2.62 7.66 1.81
N ARG A 57 -1.59 7.51 0.96
CA ARG A 57 -1.53 8.19 -0.34
C ARG A 57 -2.71 7.87 -1.23
N GLU A 58 -3.16 6.61 -1.22
CA GLU A 58 -4.28 6.18 -2.06
C GLU A 58 -5.61 6.76 -1.56
N VAL A 59 -5.80 6.82 -0.25
CA VAL A 59 -6.96 7.49 0.36
C VAL A 59 -6.93 8.98 0.04
N GLU A 60 -5.83 9.68 0.31
CA GLU A 60 -5.67 11.11 0.04
C GLU A 60 -5.95 11.43 -1.43
N ARG A 61 -5.39 10.64 -2.36
CA ARG A 61 -5.57 10.83 -3.80
C ARG A 61 -7.02 10.61 -4.26
N ARG A 62 -7.68 9.57 -3.76
CA ARG A 62 -9.04 9.22 -4.19
C ARG A 62 -10.13 10.02 -3.49
N ASP A 63 -9.86 10.51 -2.29
CA ASP A 63 -10.81 11.32 -1.51
C ASP A 63 -10.64 12.83 -1.74
N ALA A 64 -9.49 13.27 -2.28
CA ALA A 64 -9.24 14.68 -2.60
C ALA A 64 -10.38 15.40 -3.37
N PRO A 65 -11.02 14.80 -4.40
CA PRO A 65 -12.12 15.45 -5.11
C PRO A 65 -13.32 15.77 -4.23
N HIS A 66 -13.48 15.07 -3.11
CA HIS A 66 -14.64 15.20 -2.22
C HIS A 66 -14.39 16.10 -1.00
N LEU A 67 -13.18 16.62 -0.83
CA LEU A 67 -12.87 17.56 0.26
C LEU A 67 -13.37 18.98 -0.03
N PHE A 68 -13.81 19.25 -1.26
CA PHE A 68 -14.27 20.55 -1.73
C PHE A 68 -15.76 20.57 -2.13
N ASP A 69 -16.48 19.45 -1.90
CA ASP A 69 -17.94 19.31 -2.10
C ASP A 69 -18.73 19.70 -0.84
#